data_AF-A0AA35WLA7-F1
#
_entry.id   AF-A0AA35WLA7-F1
#
_cell.length_a   1.000
_cell.length_b   1.000
_cell.length_c   1.000
_cell.angle_alpha   90.00
_cell.angle_beta   90.00
_cell.angle_gamma   90.00
#
_symmetry.space_group_name_H-M   'P 1'
#
loop_
_entity.id
_entity.type
_entity.pdbx_description
1 polymer ?
#
loop_
_entity_poly.entity_id
_entity_poly.type
_entity_poly.pdbx_seq_one_letter_code
_entity_poly.pdbx_strand_id
1 'polypeptide(L)'
;MASVTQLGYIGISASNLEEWEHFGTEVLGLQSNGVDSNGVLTMRMDEYTHRFIVSPTGKDDVDFVGFQVTDQAGLAAMAEQLREAGIEVSIGTPEEAKERRVEGLIKFEDPDGTPTEVYYGPPVSFDNPFNSPRPVSGFVTGEQGLGHVVYHVEDLDRAVAFYRDVLGMRISDYIRNLVFFHCNPRHHTLAIIEAKGRNTKKLNHFMVQTQGMNDVGQTYDMVLDSDINVTRGLGSSYQRPYDLLLHENSVGLRRGVRLGRADCGRRDLAGGTPRKGQHLGPPACAAACGDQLGADRAVSKWLTCHRCRTQGFKAQMTAARLDGGLSFRLATTWKRATACRPERRPGGRSPIT
;
A
#
# COMPACT_ATOMS: atom_id res chain seq x y z
N MET A 1 -3.78 12.47 24.69
CA MET A 1 -3.11 11.99 23.46
C MET A 1 -4.01 12.28 22.28
N ALA A 2 -3.75 13.38 21.60
CA ALA A 2 -4.19 13.60 20.23
C ALA A 2 -3.54 12.55 19.31
N SER A 3 -4.22 12.25 18.21
CA SER A 3 -3.80 11.31 17.18
C SER A 3 -4.10 11.91 15.82
N VAL A 4 -3.25 11.66 14.83
CA VAL A 4 -3.59 11.97 13.45
C VAL A 4 -4.80 11.15 12.98
N THR A 5 -5.53 11.66 11.99
CA THR A 5 -6.82 11.13 11.52
C THR A 5 -6.77 10.59 10.09
N GLN A 6 -5.95 11.19 9.22
CA GLN A 6 -5.76 10.72 7.85
C GLN A 6 -4.44 11.23 7.26
N LEU A 7 -3.93 10.54 6.24
CA LEU A 7 -2.97 11.13 5.30
C LEU A 7 -3.71 12.16 4.46
N GLY A 8 -3.35 13.42 4.69
CA GLY A 8 -3.99 14.58 4.11
C GLY A 8 -3.49 14.86 2.70
N TYR A 9 -2.18 15.11 2.59
CA TYR A 9 -1.49 15.37 1.33
C TYR A 9 -0.05 14.83 1.39
N ILE A 10 0.60 14.69 0.23
CA ILE A 10 2.05 14.43 0.15
C ILE A 10 2.72 15.49 -0.74
N GLY A 11 3.85 16.00 -0.26
CA GLY A 11 4.75 16.89 -0.99
C GLY A 11 5.86 16.08 -1.66
N ILE A 12 6.05 16.26 -2.96
CA ILE A 12 7.02 15.53 -3.77
C ILE A 12 7.92 16.53 -4.48
N SER A 13 9.23 16.34 -4.38
CA SER A 13 10.19 17.02 -5.24
C SER A 13 10.18 16.37 -6.63
N ALA A 14 10.33 17.16 -7.68
CA ALA A 14 10.42 16.67 -9.05
C ALA A 14 11.42 17.50 -9.88
N SER A 15 12.00 16.86 -10.89
CA SER A 15 12.91 17.40 -11.90
C SER A 15 12.19 17.71 -13.21
N ASN A 16 11.04 17.06 -13.45
CA ASN A 16 10.14 17.34 -14.55
C ASN A 16 8.69 17.36 -14.04
N LEU A 17 8.07 18.55 -14.01
CA LEU A 17 6.67 18.70 -13.60
C LEU A 17 5.68 18.26 -14.69
N GLU A 18 6.03 18.39 -15.97
CA GLU A 18 5.15 18.02 -17.09
C GLU A 18 4.94 16.51 -17.14
N GLU A 19 6.01 15.73 -16.96
CA GLU A 19 5.91 14.26 -16.82
C GLU A 19 5.15 13.85 -15.54
N TRP A 20 5.26 14.64 -14.46
CA TRP A 20 4.51 14.40 -13.22
C TRP A 20 3.02 14.71 -13.35
N GLU A 21 2.66 15.79 -14.03
CA GLU A 21 1.29 16.17 -14.35
C GLU A 21 0.66 15.13 -15.27
N HIS A 22 1.31 14.79 -16.39
CA HIS A 22 0.88 13.75 -17.32
C HIS A 22 0.67 12.39 -16.64
N PHE A 23 1.60 11.99 -15.76
CA PHE A 23 1.45 10.75 -15.01
C PHE A 23 0.29 10.81 -13.99
N GLY A 24 0.14 11.93 -13.30
CA GLY A 24 -1.00 12.17 -12.41
C GLY A 24 -2.34 12.13 -13.13
N THR A 25 -2.47 12.81 -14.27
CA THR A 25 -3.72 12.91 -15.03
C THR A 25 -4.00 11.64 -15.84
N GLU A 26 -3.14 11.28 -16.78
CA GLU A 26 -3.43 10.27 -17.80
C GLU A 26 -3.31 8.83 -17.28
N VAL A 27 -2.46 8.60 -16.28
CA VAL A 27 -2.21 7.24 -15.75
C VAL A 27 -3.00 6.99 -14.47
N LEU A 28 -2.87 7.89 -13.49
CA LEU A 28 -3.56 7.74 -12.20
C LEU A 28 -5.01 8.23 -12.23
N GLY A 29 -5.36 9.22 -13.06
CA GLY A 29 -6.69 9.82 -13.08
C GLY A 29 -6.90 10.92 -12.03
N LEU A 30 -5.84 11.54 -11.54
CA LEU A 30 -5.91 12.74 -10.69
C LEU A 30 -6.34 13.95 -11.53
N GLN A 31 -7.03 14.90 -10.91
CA GLN A 31 -7.37 16.18 -11.54
C GLN A 31 -6.26 17.19 -11.24
N SER A 32 -5.61 17.72 -12.27
CA SER A 32 -4.66 18.82 -12.11
C SER A 32 -5.37 20.15 -11.87
N ASN A 33 -4.79 20.97 -10.98
CA ASN A 33 -5.11 22.38 -10.83
C ASN A 33 -4.16 23.28 -11.64
N GLY A 34 -3.21 22.68 -12.37
CA GLY A 34 -2.08 23.35 -13.02
C GLY A 34 -0.94 23.70 -12.07
N VAL A 35 0.08 24.33 -12.64
CA VAL A 35 1.21 24.94 -11.93
C VAL A 35 0.84 26.34 -11.46
N ASP A 36 1.09 26.64 -10.18
CA ASP A 36 0.78 27.95 -9.59
C ASP A 36 1.89 29.01 -9.81
N SER A 37 1.70 30.20 -9.25
CA SER A 37 2.66 31.32 -9.35
C SER A 37 4.01 31.05 -8.69
N ASN A 38 4.09 30.05 -7.81
CA ASN A 38 5.33 29.64 -7.12
C ASN A 38 6.04 28.52 -7.90
N GLY A 39 5.50 28.10 -9.05
CA GLY A 39 6.02 26.99 -9.84
C GLY A 39 5.62 25.62 -9.30
N VAL A 40 4.64 25.53 -8.40
CA VAL A 40 4.22 24.27 -7.76
C VAL A 40 3.00 23.71 -8.48
N LEU A 41 3.10 22.45 -8.94
CA LEU A 41 1.97 21.70 -9.46
C LEU A 41 1.13 21.17 -8.28
N THR A 42 -0.19 21.32 -8.34
CA THR A 42 -1.09 20.65 -7.37
C THR A 42 -2.16 19.82 -8.06
N MET A 43 -2.46 18.65 -7.50
CA MET A 43 -3.46 17.72 -8.04
C MET A 43 -4.38 17.21 -6.94
N ARG A 44 -5.66 17.00 -7.27
CA ARG A 44 -6.70 16.46 -6.37
C ARG A 44 -7.30 15.16 -6.90
N MET A 45 -7.99 14.44 -6.02
CA MET A 45 -8.63 13.15 -6.28
C MET A 45 -10.01 13.01 -5.62
N ASP A 46 -10.47 14.08 -4.97
CA ASP A 46 -11.69 14.18 -4.18
C ASP A 46 -12.05 15.67 -3.96
N GLU A 47 -12.98 15.97 -3.07
CA GLU A 47 -13.52 17.31 -2.81
C GLU A 47 -12.50 18.27 -2.17
N TYR A 48 -11.36 17.77 -1.69
CA TYR A 48 -10.27 18.62 -1.16
C TYR A 48 -9.54 19.34 -2.30
N THR A 49 -8.97 20.51 -1.99
CA THR A 49 -8.37 21.36 -3.03
C THR A 49 -7.14 20.73 -3.69
N HIS A 50 -6.35 19.98 -2.93
CA HIS A 50 -5.28 19.12 -3.44
C HIS A 50 -5.00 17.97 -2.46
N ARG A 51 -4.40 16.91 -3.00
CA ARG A 51 -3.84 15.75 -2.28
C ARG A 51 -2.36 15.55 -2.62
N PHE A 52 -1.92 16.00 -3.80
CA PHE A 52 -0.53 16.00 -4.23
C PHE A 52 -0.05 17.44 -4.44
N ILE A 53 1.15 17.72 -3.95
CA ILE A 53 1.87 18.99 -4.12
C ILE A 53 3.23 18.61 -4.70
N VAL A 54 3.55 19.07 -5.90
CA VAL A 54 4.78 18.67 -6.61
C VAL A 54 5.62 19.92 -6.92
N SER A 55 6.82 19.96 -6.35
CA SER A 55 7.73 21.11 -6.36
C SER A 55 8.91 20.86 -7.31
N PRO A 56 9.33 21.83 -8.15
CA PRO A 56 10.38 21.65 -9.16
C PRO A 56 11.80 21.71 -8.57
N THR A 57 12.04 21.06 -7.43
CA THR A 57 13.31 21.16 -6.68
C THR A 57 14.36 20.13 -7.08
N GLY A 58 14.04 19.14 -7.93
CA GLY A 58 14.99 18.17 -8.50
C GLY A 58 15.74 17.26 -7.50
N LYS A 59 15.48 17.37 -6.18
CA LYS A 59 15.83 16.31 -5.21
C LYS A 59 15.07 15.04 -5.51
N ASP A 60 13.92 15.24 -6.14
CA ASP A 60 13.08 14.26 -6.78
C ASP A 60 12.34 13.32 -5.77
N ASP A 61 12.64 13.39 -4.46
CA ASP A 61 12.12 12.53 -3.37
C ASP A 61 10.86 13.09 -2.69
N VAL A 62 10.36 12.44 -1.62
CA VAL A 62 9.39 13.07 -0.72
C VAL A 62 9.99 14.35 -0.11
N ASP A 63 9.33 15.48 -0.35
CA ASP A 63 9.69 16.78 0.24
C ASP A 63 9.01 16.96 1.60
N PHE A 64 7.77 16.48 1.77
CA PHE A 64 7.08 16.41 3.07
C PHE A 64 5.84 15.49 3.05
N VAL A 65 5.34 15.09 4.23
CA VAL A 65 4.09 14.33 4.39
C VAL A 65 3.13 15.05 5.34
N GLY A 66 1.90 15.33 4.90
CA GLY A 66 0.89 16.06 5.69
C GLY A 66 -0.16 15.14 6.29
N PHE A 67 -0.28 15.13 7.62
CA PHE A 67 -1.32 14.40 8.36
C PHE A 67 -2.34 15.35 8.99
N GLN A 68 -3.63 15.02 8.86
CA GLN A 68 -4.69 15.86 9.43
C GLN A 68 -4.97 15.47 10.89
N VAL A 69 -5.21 16.47 11.74
CA VAL A 69 -5.90 16.35 13.04
C VAL A 69 -7.27 17.01 12.97
N THR A 70 -8.17 16.68 13.92
CA THR A 70 -9.58 17.09 13.90
C THR A 70 -9.77 18.61 13.84
N ASP A 71 -9.04 19.35 14.68
CA ASP A 71 -9.24 20.78 14.91
C ASP A 71 -7.97 21.46 15.48
N GLN A 72 -8.08 22.75 15.78
CA GLN A 72 -7.01 23.58 16.35
C GLN A 72 -6.51 23.07 17.72
N ALA A 73 -7.40 22.51 18.56
CA ALA A 73 -7.02 21.98 19.86
C ALA A 73 -6.26 20.66 19.71
N GLY A 74 -6.66 19.82 18.74
CA GLY A 74 -5.91 18.64 18.31
C GLY A 74 -4.51 18.99 17.78
N LEU A 75 -4.38 20.09 17.02
CA LEU A 75 -3.07 20.59 16.56
C LEU A 75 -2.18 21.02 17.72
N ALA A 76 -2.71 21.83 18.64
CA ALA A 76 -1.99 22.28 19.83
C ALA A 76 -1.55 21.11 20.72
N ALA A 77 -2.44 20.14 20.98
CA ALA A 77 -2.11 18.95 21.76
C ALA A 77 -1.06 18.06 21.06
N MET A 78 -1.09 17.94 19.74
CA MET A 78 -0.05 17.22 18.98
C MET A 78 1.30 17.93 19.06
N ALA A 79 1.33 19.26 18.99
CA ALA A 79 2.56 20.05 19.13
C ALA A 79 3.23 19.85 20.50
N GLU A 80 2.45 19.82 21.58
CA GLU A 80 2.97 19.54 22.93
C GLU A 80 3.48 18.10 23.05
N GLN A 81 2.76 17.10 22.54
CA GLN A 81 3.22 15.69 22.54
C GLN A 81 4.54 15.48 21.79
N LEU A 82 4.71 16.15 20.66
CA LEU A 82 5.96 16.13 19.90
C LEU A 82 7.11 16.74 20.71
N ARG A 83 6.87 17.88 21.39
CA ARG A 83 7.86 18.52 22.28
C ARG A 83 8.20 17.67 23.50
N GLU A 84 7.23 17.03 24.13
CA GLU A 84 7.43 16.07 25.22
C GLU A 84 8.26 14.85 24.78
N ALA A 85 8.13 14.43 23.52
CA ALA A 85 8.95 13.39 22.90
C ALA A 85 10.34 13.87 22.46
N GLY A 86 10.69 15.15 22.69
CA GLY A 86 11.98 15.74 22.32
C GLY A 86 12.12 16.12 20.84
N ILE A 87 11.01 16.20 20.10
CA ILE A 87 10.98 16.62 18.70
C ILE A 87 10.85 18.15 18.63
N GLU A 88 11.66 18.79 17.78
CA GLU A 88 11.54 20.22 17.52
C GLU A 88 10.31 20.50 16.62
N VAL A 89 9.44 21.41 17.07
CA VAL A 89 8.18 21.73 16.39
C VAL A 89 8.10 23.21 16.06
N SER A 90 8.14 23.52 14.76
CA SER A 90 7.82 24.84 14.24
C SER A 90 6.31 24.98 14.02
N ILE A 91 5.77 26.15 14.37
CA ILE A 91 4.41 26.54 13.96
C ILE A 91 4.49 27.14 12.56
N GLY A 92 3.65 26.69 11.62
CA GLY A 92 3.64 27.22 10.26
C GLY A 92 3.17 28.67 10.20
N THR A 93 3.71 29.45 9.27
CA THR A 93 3.30 30.86 9.10
C THR A 93 1.94 30.97 8.37
N PRO A 94 1.26 32.13 8.42
CA PRO A 94 0.04 32.36 7.63
C PRO A 94 0.23 32.13 6.13
N GLU A 95 1.42 32.43 5.60
CA GLU A 95 1.78 32.19 4.20
C GLU A 95 1.86 30.69 3.91
N GLU A 96 2.53 29.91 4.76
CA GLU A 96 2.64 28.45 4.62
C GLU A 96 1.27 27.76 4.77
N ALA A 97 0.44 28.23 5.70
CA ALA A 97 -0.93 27.76 5.87
C ALA A 97 -1.78 28.06 4.61
N LYS A 98 -1.61 29.24 4.01
CA LYS A 98 -2.26 29.61 2.75
C LYS A 98 -1.76 28.77 1.56
N GLU A 99 -0.47 28.47 1.48
CA GLU A 99 0.12 27.59 0.45
C GLU A 99 -0.44 26.17 0.52
N ARG A 100 -0.47 25.57 1.73
CA ARG A 100 -1.11 24.26 1.96
C ARG A 100 -2.63 24.31 1.89
N ARG A 101 -3.23 25.52 1.86
CA ARG A 101 -4.67 25.77 1.93
C ARG A 101 -5.28 25.09 3.16
N VAL A 102 -4.83 25.49 4.35
CA VAL A 102 -5.30 25.00 5.65
C VAL A 102 -5.43 26.17 6.63
N GLU A 103 -6.29 26.05 7.65
CA GLU A 103 -6.40 27.07 8.72
C GLU A 103 -5.14 27.14 9.61
N GLY A 104 -4.39 26.04 9.72
CA GLY A 104 -3.09 26.05 10.40
C GLY A 104 -2.39 24.70 10.41
N LEU A 105 -1.07 24.77 10.58
CA LEU A 105 -0.18 23.62 10.58
C LEU A 105 1.00 23.79 11.55
N ILE A 106 1.61 22.66 11.90
CA ILE A 106 2.93 22.55 12.51
C ILE A 106 3.82 21.70 11.61
N LYS A 107 5.13 21.96 11.65
CA LYS A 107 6.13 21.22 10.86
C LYS A 107 7.28 20.77 11.76
N PHE A 108 7.73 19.56 11.55
CA PHE A 108 8.83 18.91 12.27
C PHE A 108 9.49 17.87 11.35
N GLU A 109 10.58 17.27 11.80
CA GLU A 109 11.13 16.06 11.16
C GLU A 109 10.79 14.83 11.99
N ASP A 110 10.46 13.70 11.34
CA ASP A 110 10.40 12.41 12.01
C ASP A 110 11.80 11.99 12.55
N PRO A 111 11.93 10.93 13.37
CA PRO A 111 13.23 10.53 13.92
C PRO A 111 14.31 10.28 12.85
N ASP A 112 13.91 9.90 11.63
CA ASP A 112 14.77 9.59 10.50
C ASP A 112 14.97 10.80 9.57
N GLY A 113 14.53 11.99 9.99
CA GLY A 113 14.73 13.28 9.32
C GLY A 113 13.74 13.55 8.19
N THR A 114 12.57 12.90 8.15
CA THR A 114 11.59 13.08 7.06
C THR A 114 10.68 14.26 7.41
N PRO A 115 10.64 15.33 6.61
CA PRO A 115 9.78 16.47 6.91
C PRO A 115 8.31 16.04 6.97
N THR A 116 7.66 16.35 8.08
CA THR A 116 6.30 15.95 8.37
C THR A 116 5.52 17.16 8.86
N GLU A 117 4.33 17.32 8.32
CA GLU A 117 3.41 18.40 8.66
C GLU A 117 2.17 17.78 9.34
N VAL A 118 1.68 18.44 10.40
CA VAL A 118 0.36 18.14 10.96
C VAL A 118 -0.50 19.38 10.87
N TYR A 119 -1.76 19.25 10.43
CA TYR A 119 -2.61 20.39 10.11
C TYR A 119 -4.09 20.16 10.44
N TYR A 120 -4.88 21.24 10.45
CA TYR A 120 -6.35 21.20 10.55
C TYR A 120 -7.00 22.22 9.61
N GLY A 121 -8.32 22.12 9.44
CA GLY A 121 -9.10 23.06 8.63
C GLY A 121 -8.75 23.14 7.13
N PRO A 122 -8.59 22.03 6.39
CA PRO A 122 -8.55 22.09 4.93
C PRO A 122 -9.93 22.47 4.34
N PRO A 123 -10.00 23.30 3.29
CA PRO A 123 -11.25 23.61 2.60
C PRO A 123 -11.70 22.45 1.72
N VAL A 124 -13.00 22.21 1.72
CA VAL A 124 -13.69 21.19 0.92
C VAL A 124 -14.59 21.89 -0.09
N SER A 125 -14.46 21.55 -1.37
CA SER A 125 -15.19 22.16 -2.48
C SER A 125 -16.32 21.26 -2.96
N PHE A 126 -17.55 21.61 -2.57
CA PHE A 126 -18.76 20.93 -3.03
C PHE A 126 -19.31 21.52 -4.34
N ASP A 127 -19.09 22.82 -4.59
CA ASP A 127 -19.58 23.52 -5.77
C ASP A 127 -18.75 23.26 -7.05
N ASN A 128 -17.52 22.75 -6.88
CA ASN A 128 -16.64 22.32 -7.97
C ASN A 128 -16.19 20.86 -7.71
N PRO A 129 -17.06 19.86 -7.94
CA PRO A 129 -16.77 18.46 -7.64
C PRO A 129 -15.53 17.97 -8.38
N PHE A 130 -14.88 16.94 -7.82
CA PHE A 130 -13.77 16.26 -8.48
C PHE A 130 -14.19 15.71 -9.84
N ASN A 131 -13.38 15.98 -10.88
CA ASN A 131 -13.60 15.47 -12.22
C ASN A 131 -12.28 14.92 -12.77
N SER A 132 -12.20 13.60 -12.94
CA SER A 132 -11.01 12.93 -13.47
C SER A 132 -10.87 13.19 -14.97
N PRO A 133 -9.65 13.45 -15.49
CA PRO A 133 -9.40 13.60 -16.92
C PRO A 133 -9.58 12.29 -17.71
N ARG A 134 -9.65 11.13 -17.04
CA ARG A 134 -9.85 9.82 -17.65
C ARG A 134 -11.00 9.05 -16.94
N PRO A 135 -11.63 8.05 -17.58
CA PRO A 135 -12.70 7.29 -16.94
C PRO A 135 -12.15 6.38 -15.82
N VAL A 136 -12.25 6.85 -14.58
CA VAL A 136 -12.11 6.07 -13.35
C VAL A 136 -13.43 6.10 -12.57
N SER A 137 -13.75 5.04 -11.82
CA SER A 137 -14.91 5.05 -10.92
C SER A 137 -14.73 5.95 -9.69
N GLY A 138 -13.55 6.57 -9.54
CA GLY A 138 -13.19 7.44 -8.44
C GLY A 138 -12.32 6.72 -7.41
N PHE A 139 -11.98 7.43 -6.33
CA PHE A 139 -11.08 6.96 -5.30
C PHE A 139 -11.81 6.68 -3.99
N VAL A 140 -11.20 5.86 -3.14
CA VAL A 140 -11.63 5.62 -1.77
C VAL A 140 -10.83 6.55 -0.87
N THR A 141 -11.29 7.80 -0.76
CA THR A 141 -10.77 8.78 0.20
C THR A 141 -11.71 8.87 1.40
N GLY A 142 -12.64 9.82 1.47
CA GLY A 142 -13.53 10.03 2.61
C GLY A 142 -12.75 10.05 3.94
N GLU A 143 -13.24 9.29 4.93
CA GLU A 143 -12.54 9.11 6.23
C GLU A 143 -11.17 8.42 6.13
N GLN A 144 -10.84 7.80 5.00
CA GLN A 144 -9.58 7.06 4.79
C GLN A 144 -8.45 7.92 4.18
N GLY A 145 -8.73 9.16 3.79
CA GLY A 145 -7.78 10.10 3.19
C GLY A 145 -7.14 9.64 1.89
N LEU A 146 -6.06 10.30 1.47
CA LEU A 146 -5.38 10.13 0.17
C LEU A 146 -5.13 8.67 -0.21
N GLY A 147 -4.73 7.84 0.75
CA GLY A 147 -4.26 6.48 0.50
C GLY A 147 -3.24 6.08 1.56
N HIS A 148 -2.08 5.61 1.11
CA HIS A 148 -0.94 5.36 2.01
C HIS A 148 0.38 5.87 1.44
N VAL A 149 1.33 6.15 2.33
CA VAL A 149 2.74 6.41 1.99
C VAL A 149 3.63 5.34 2.62
N VAL A 150 4.73 4.98 1.94
CA VAL A 150 5.76 4.07 2.46
C VAL A 150 7.12 4.69 2.25
N TYR A 151 7.92 4.77 3.31
CA TYR A 151 9.30 5.24 3.25
C TYR A 151 10.26 4.35 4.05
N HIS A 152 11.54 4.56 3.79
CA HIS A 152 12.65 3.85 4.40
C HIS A 152 13.09 4.51 5.70
N VAL A 153 13.47 3.69 6.68
CA VAL A 153 14.03 4.12 7.97
C VAL A 153 15.32 3.35 8.28
N GLU A 154 16.23 3.96 9.03
CA GLU A 154 17.48 3.38 9.52
C GLU A 154 17.25 2.56 10.80
N ASP A 155 16.41 3.06 11.72
CA ASP A 155 16.08 2.42 12.99
C ASP A 155 14.57 2.15 13.09
N LEU A 156 14.20 0.87 12.93
CA LEU A 156 12.80 0.46 12.92
C LEU A 156 12.12 0.64 14.28
N ASP A 157 12.79 0.32 15.39
CA ASP A 157 12.17 0.33 16.72
C ASP A 157 11.92 1.78 17.18
N ARG A 158 12.86 2.69 16.89
CA ARG A 158 12.72 4.13 17.12
C ARG A 158 11.59 4.74 16.31
N ALA A 159 11.51 4.42 15.01
CA ALA A 159 10.43 4.87 14.14
C ALA A 159 9.06 4.29 14.59
N VAL A 160 9.01 3.01 15.00
CA VAL A 160 7.78 2.37 15.51
C VAL A 160 7.27 3.06 16.77
N ALA A 161 8.16 3.38 17.73
CA ALA A 161 7.80 4.12 18.93
C ALA A 161 7.23 5.51 18.57
N PHE A 162 7.85 6.23 17.64
CA PHE A 162 7.37 7.54 17.21
C PHE A 162 5.96 7.53 16.61
N TYR A 163 5.70 6.73 15.56
CA TYR A 163 4.38 6.73 14.92
C TYR A 163 3.27 6.21 15.84
N ARG A 164 3.59 5.25 16.71
CA ARG A 164 2.63 4.67 17.66
C ARG A 164 2.35 5.60 18.84
N ASP A 165 3.39 6.02 19.54
CA ASP A 165 3.27 6.64 20.86
C ASP A 165 3.22 8.17 20.81
N VAL A 166 3.73 8.80 19.74
CA VAL A 166 3.75 10.27 19.59
C VAL A 166 2.64 10.72 18.65
N LEU A 167 2.60 10.22 17.40
CA LEU A 167 1.56 10.57 16.42
C LEU A 167 0.23 9.81 16.63
N GLY A 168 0.19 8.85 17.55
CA GLY A 168 -1.03 8.14 17.95
C GLY A 168 -1.59 7.16 16.90
N MET A 169 -0.77 6.71 15.95
CA MET A 169 -1.17 5.67 15.00
C MET A 169 -1.24 4.29 15.67
N ARG A 170 -2.05 3.39 15.12
CA ARG A 170 -2.14 1.99 15.56
C ARG A 170 -1.46 1.08 14.54
N ILE A 171 -0.92 -0.05 15.01
CA ILE A 171 -0.20 -1.00 14.15
C ILE A 171 -1.16 -2.07 13.66
N SER A 172 -1.21 -2.27 12.34
CA SER A 172 -2.11 -3.22 11.68
C SER A 172 -1.45 -4.57 11.43
N ASP A 173 -0.17 -4.57 11.01
CA ASP A 173 0.56 -5.79 10.65
C ASP A 173 2.09 -5.58 10.65
N TYR A 174 2.83 -6.69 10.61
CA TYR A 174 4.29 -6.77 10.54
C TYR A 174 4.74 -7.81 9.50
N ILE A 175 5.67 -7.43 8.62
CA ILE A 175 6.39 -8.37 7.74
C ILE A 175 7.90 -8.15 7.90
N ARG A 176 8.53 -8.94 8.78
CA ARG A 176 9.98 -8.88 9.06
C ARG A 176 10.41 -7.47 9.51
N ASN A 177 11.03 -6.71 8.60
CA ASN A 177 11.56 -5.36 8.79
C ASN A 177 10.62 -4.26 8.24
N LEU A 178 9.35 -4.59 8.01
CA LEU A 178 8.31 -3.69 7.50
C LEU A 178 7.13 -3.69 8.48
N VAL A 179 6.72 -2.51 8.92
CA VAL A 179 5.60 -2.29 9.86
C VAL A 179 4.54 -1.40 9.23
N PHE A 180 3.27 -1.76 9.41
CA PHE A 180 2.12 -1.09 8.82
C PHE A 180 1.29 -0.36 9.88
N PHE A 181 1.04 0.92 9.69
CA PHE A 181 0.32 1.80 10.61
C PHE A 181 -0.99 2.32 10.00
N HIS A 182 -2.04 2.41 10.82
CA HIS A 182 -3.30 3.02 10.46
C HIS A 182 -3.74 4.05 11.50
N CYS A 183 -4.38 5.12 11.03
CA CYS A 183 -5.08 6.10 11.87
C CYS A 183 -6.60 6.10 11.66
N ASN A 184 -7.09 5.47 10.59
CA ASN A 184 -8.49 5.43 10.17
C ASN A 184 -8.90 4.00 9.74
N PRO A 185 -10.08 3.76 9.12
CA PRO A 185 -10.52 2.42 8.72
C PRO A 185 -9.68 1.70 7.65
N ARG A 186 -8.77 2.39 6.95
CA ARG A 186 -7.86 1.78 5.96
C ARG A 186 -6.91 0.80 6.64
N HIS A 187 -6.57 -0.35 6.03
CA HIS A 187 -5.58 -1.27 6.60
C HIS A 187 -4.27 -0.57 7.00
N HIS A 188 -3.78 0.37 6.20
CA HIS A 188 -2.64 1.21 6.56
C HIS A 188 -2.67 2.54 5.82
N THR A 189 -2.25 3.59 6.52
CA THR A 189 -2.08 4.95 6.04
C THR A 189 -0.58 5.29 5.89
N LEU A 190 0.26 4.62 6.68
CA LEU A 190 1.71 4.69 6.64
C LEU A 190 2.28 3.26 6.71
N ALA A 191 3.40 3.02 6.04
CA ALA A 191 4.27 1.90 6.39
C ALA A 191 5.74 2.32 6.34
N ILE A 192 6.58 1.65 7.13
CA ILE A 192 8.02 1.93 7.21
C ILE A 192 8.82 0.66 6.96
N ILE A 193 9.93 0.77 6.22
CA ILE A 193 10.81 -0.36 5.87
C ILE A 193 12.23 -0.07 6.37
N GLU A 194 12.76 -0.92 7.25
CA GLU A 194 14.16 -0.79 7.69
C GLU A 194 15.14 -1.05 6.53
N ALA A 195 15.98 -0.07 6.20
CA ALA A 195 16.86 -0.10 5.03
C ALA A 195 18.29 0.44 5.29
N LYS A 196 18.81 0.18 6.50
CA LYS A 196 20.15 0.54 7.00
C LYS A 196 21.21 0.80 5.91
N GLY A 197 21.56 2.07 5.72
CA GLY A 197 22.64 2.59 4.88
C GLY A 197 22.58 2.22 3.41
N ARG A 198 21.44 1.75 2.90
CA ARG A 198 21.31 1.13 1.56
C ARG A 198 20.43 1.90 0.57
N ASN A 199 19.75 2.94 1.03
CA ASN A 199 18.82 3.72 0.21
C ASN A 199 19.30 5.17 0.05
N THR A 200 19.41 5.64 -1.18
CA THR A 200 19.67 7.05 -1.50
C THR A 200 18.42 7.91 -1.45
N LYS A 201 17.23 7.30 -1.35
CA LYS A 201 15.91 7.94 -1.36
C LYS A 201 15.04 7.41 -0.23
N LYS A 202 14.26 8.31 0.36
CA LYS A 202 13.37 8.05 1.49
C LYS A 202 12.08 7.41 1.04
N LEU A 203 11.40 7.99 0.06
CA LEU A 203 10.15 7.44 -0.46
C LEU A 203 10.39 6.06 -1.11
N ASN A 204 9.59 5.08 -0.74
CA ASN A 204 9.55 3.77 -1.41
C ASN A 204 8.41 3.70 -2.43
N HIS A 205 7.21 4.12 -2.00
CA HIS A 205 6.04 4.35 -2.86
C HIS A 205 4.94 5.05 -2.06
N PHE A 206 4.00 5.69 -2.76
CA PHE A 206 2.65 5.91 -2.23
C PHE A 206 1.64 5.01 -2.94
N MET A 207 0.41 5.00 -2.44
CA MET A 207 -0.72 4.28 -3.00
C MET A 207 -1.94 5.16 -3.03
N VAL A 208 -2.67 5.18 -4.16
CA VAL A 208 -4.04 5.70 -4.21
C VAL A 208 -5.02 4.55 -4.46
N GLN A 209 -6.12 4.52 -3.72
CA GLN A 209 -7.06 3.41 -3.74
C GLN A 209 -8.25 3.75 -4.63
N THR A 210 -8.50 2.95 -5.65
CA THR A 210 -9.63 3.09 -6.57
C THR A 210 -10.88 2.41 -6.01
N GLN A 211 -12.07 2.84 -6.45
CA GLN A 211 -13.33 2.19 -6.08
C GLN A 211 -13.52 0.85 -6.83
N GLY A 212 -13.09 0.77 -8.10
CA GLY A 212 -13.29 -0.38 -8.98
C GLY A 212 -12.01 -1.11 -9.40
N MET A 213 -12.02 -2.45 -9.38
CA MET A 213 -10.91 -3.27 -9.90
C MET A 213 -10.60 -2.98 -11.39
N ASN A 214 -11.62 -2.63 -12.17
CA ASN A 214 -11.45 -2.28 -13.58
C ASN A 214 -10.61 -1.01 -13.77
N ASP A 215 -10.53 -0.10 -12.78
CA ASP A 215 -9.67 1.09 -12.87
C ASP A 215 -8.20 0.69 -12.75
N VAL A 216 -7.89 -0.23 -11.82
CA VAL A 216 -6.55 -0.82 -11.65
C VAL A 216 -6.14 -1.63 -12.88
N GLY A 217 -7.07 -2.38 -13.48
CA GLY A 217 -6.85 -3.09 -14.75
C GLY A 217 -6.55 -2.14 -15.91
N GLN A 218 -7.38 -1.10 -16.10
CA GLN A 218 -7.17 -0.09 -17.14
C GLN A 218 -5.83 0.66 -16.96
N THR A 219 -5.46 1.08 -15.75
CA THR A 219 -4.12 1.66 -15.53
C THR A 219 -3.02 0.64 -15.81
N TYR A 220 -3.21 -0.64 -15.50
CA TYR A 220 -2.20 -1.66 -15.81
C TYR A 220 -1.97 -1.77 -17.32
N ASP A 221 -3.04 -1.84 -18.11
CA ASP A 221 -2.95 -1.90 -19.57
C ASP A 221 -2.32 -0.62 -20.15
N MET A 222 -2.77 0.56 -19.71
CA MET A 222 -2.15 1.86 -20.08
C MET A 222 -0.66 1.92 -19.76
N VAL A 223 -0.26 1.37 -18.61
CA VAL A 223 1.15 1.30 -18.21
C VAL A 223 1.94 0.36 -19.09
N LEU A 224 1.39 -0.80 -19.48
CA LEU A 224 2.04 -1.76 -20.38
C LEU A 224 2.22 -1.22 -21.80
N ASP A 225 1.29 -0.38 -22.28
CA ASP A 225 1.35 0.26 -23.59
C ASP A 225 2.24 1.53 -23.60
N SER A 226 2.51 2.10 -22.42
CA SER A 226 3.47 3.18 -22.21
C SER A 226 4.88 2.65 -21.94
N ASP A 227 5.89 3.53 -21.92
CA ASP A 227 7.24 3.17 -21.46
C ASP A 227 7.35 2.89 -19.92
N ILE A 228 6.27 3.00 -19.14
CA ILE A 228 6.30 2.99 -17.65
C ILE A 228 6.74 1.63 -17.07
N ASN A 229 7.66 1.68 -16.10
CA ASN A 229 8.22 0.49 -15.47
C ASN A 229 7.26 -0.15 -14.44
N VAL A 230 6.76 -1.35 -14.76
CA VAL A 230 6.09 -2.22 -13.79
C VAL A 230 7.12 -3.07 -13.04
N THR A 231 7.26 -2.87 -11.74
CA THR A 231 8.11 -3.73 -10.89
C THR A 231 7.36 -4.91 -10.28
N ARG A 232 6.04 -4.77 -10.07
CA ARG A 232 5.12 -5.85 -9.71
C ARG A 232 3.78 -5.63 -10.40
N GLY A 233 3.50 -6.46 -11.41
CA GLY A 233 2.21 -6.50 -12.09
C GLY A 233 1.07 -6.93 -11.15
N LEU A 234 -0.14 -6.98 -11.71
CA LEU A 234 -1.37 -7.27 -10.97
C LEU A 234 -1.23 -8.49 -10.05
N GLY A 235 -1.54 -8.28 -8.78
CA GLY A 235 -1.43 -9.31 -7.75
C GLY A 235 -2.55 -9.22 -6.71
N SER A 236 -2.96 -10.37 -6.20
CA SER A 236 -3.83 -10.48 -5.03
C SER A 236 -2.99 -10.83 -3.80
N SER A 237 -3.25 -10.18 -2.68
CA SER A 237 -2.60 -10.48 -1.40
C SER A 237 -3.63 -10.55 -0.27
N TYR A 238 -3.30 -11.24 0.81
CA TYR A 238 -4.20 -11.31 1.98
C TYR A 238 -4.44 -9.92 2.61
N GLN A 239 -3.45 -9.03 2.54
CA GLN A 239 -3.52 -7.66 3.06
C GLN A 239 -4.30 -6.70 2.15
N ARG A 240 -4.32 -6.95 0.84
CA ARG A 240 -4.99 -6.11 -0.17
C ARG A 240 -5.47 -7.00 -1.33
N PRO A 241 -6.80 -7.11 -1.56
CA PRO A 241 -7.35 -8.17 -2.41
C PRO A 241 -6.92 -8.07 -3.87
N TYR A 242 -6.64 -6.87 -4.40
CA TYR A 242 -6.00 -6.66 -5.71
C TYR A 242 -5.23 -5.33 -5.72
N ASP A 243 -3.96 -5.38 -6.14
CA ASP A 243 -3.10 -4.21 -6.37
C ASP A 243 -2.38 -4.28 -7.72
N LEU A 244 -2.00 -3.11 -8.24
CA LEU A 244 -0.86 -2.89 -9.12
C LEU A 244 0.23 -2.15 -8.34
N LEU A 245 1.49 -2.58 -8.38
CA LEU A 245 2.62 -1.79 -7.87
C LEU A 245 3.56 -1.42 -9.01
N LEU A 246 3.52 -0.14 -9.37
CA LEU A 246 4.62 0.54 -10.00
C LEU A 246 5.52 1.04 -8.84
N HIS A 247 6.86 0.94 -8.96
CA HIS A 247 7.80 1.27 -7.86
C HIS A 247 8.94 2.07 -8.45
N GLU A 248 9.43 3.04 -7.69
CA GLU A 248 10.57 3.83 -8.08
C GLU A 248 11.65 3.92 -7.00
N ASN A 249 12.91 3.84 -7.43
CA ASN A 249 14.08 4.45 -6.76
C ASN A 249 14.29 5.87 -7.32
N SER A 250 13.17 6.50 -7.61
CA SER A 250 12.97 7.41 -8.74
C SER A 250 11.67 8.21 -8.43
N VAL A 251 11.59 9.39 -8.96
CA VAL A 251 12.11 10.53 -8.23
C VAL A 251 12.43 11.42 -9.43
N GLY A 252 13.58 11.22 -10.07
CA GLY A 252 13.75 11.60 -11.47
C GLY A 252 13.00 10.56 -12.32
N LEU A 253 11.84 10.94 -12.86
CA LEU A 253 10.77 10.05 -13.33
C LEU A 253 11.23 8.87 -14.22
N ARG A 254 11.19 7.62 -13.69
CA ARG A 254 11.06 6.31 -14.40
C ARG A 254 10.52 5.14 -13.52
N ARG A 255 9.23 4.94 -13.17
CA ARG A 255 7.96 5.72 -13.07
C ARG A 255 7.04 4.85 -12.14
N GLY A 256 6.58 5.26 -10.93
CA GLY A 256 6.24 4.31 -9.83
C GLY A 256 5.32 4.74 -8.66
N VAL A 257 4.05 4.34 -8.75
CA VAL A 257 2.98 4.41 -7.74
C VAL A 257 2.24 3.07 -7.58
N ARG A 258 1.68 2.77 -6.40
CA ARG A 258 0.76 1.65 -6.20
C ARG A 258 -0.70 2.07 -6.43
N LEU A 259 -1.49 1.21 -7.07
CA LEU A 259 -2.95 1.29 -7.10
C LEU A 259 -3.54 0.08 -6.37
N GLY A 260 -4.58 0.29 -5.56
CA GLY A 260 -5.25 -0.77 -4.81
C GLY A 260 -6.78 -0.68 -4.85
N ARG A 261 -7.45 -1.73 -4.37
CA ARG A 261 -8.91 -1.80 -4.16
C ARG A 261 -9.29 -1.69 -2.68
N ALA A 262 -10.51 -1.21 -2.41
CA ALA A 262 -11.18 -1.29 -1.10
C ALA A 262 -10.98 -2.61 -0.33
N ASP A 263 -10.59 -2.47 0.93
CA ASP A 263 -10.56 -3.55 1.93
C ASP A 263 -11.94 -4.18 2.09
N CYS A 264 -11.97 -5.51 2.28
CA CYS A 264 -13.16 -6.17 2.79
C CYS A 264 -13.27 -5.82 4.29
N GLY A 265 -14.02 -4.76 4.60
CA GLY A 265 -14.29 -4.35 5.98
C GLY A 265 -14.73 -5.55 6.82
N ARG A 266 -14.24 -5.63 8.06
CA ARG A 266 -14.61 -6.70 8.99
C ARG A 266 -16.14 -6.79 9.05
N ARG A 267 -16.70 -7.90 8.57
CA ARG A 267 -18.02 -8.29 9.03
C ARG A 267 -17.87 -8.67 10.49
N ASP A 268 -18.52 -7.92 11.37
CA ASP A 268 -18.73 -8.36 12.74
C ASP A 268 -19.50 -9.67 12.70
N LEU A 269 -18.80 -10.77 13.00
CA LEU A 269 -19.41 -12.07 13.24
C LEU A 269 -20.08 -12.01 14.61
N ALA A 270 -21.29 -11.45 14.63
CA ALA A 270 -22.17 -11.49 15.77
C ALA A 270 -22.47 -12.94 16.18
N GLY A 271 -22.13 -13.28 17.43
CA GLY A 271 -22.69 -14.42 18.17
C GLY A 271 -22.24 -15.83 17.76
N GLY A 272 -21.33 -16.42 18.53
CA GLY A 272 -21.14 -17.87 18.52
C GLY A 272 -19.79 -18.35 19.08
N THR A 273 -19.77 -18.78 20.34
CA THR A 273 -18.61 -19.48 20.92
C THR A 273 -18.49 -20.91 20.36
N PRO A 274 -17.39 -21.29 19.69
CA PRO A 274 -17.21 -22.67 19.23
C PRO A 274 -16.96 -23.62 20.40
N ARG A 275 -17.76 -24.70 20.51
CA ARG A 275 -17.45 -25.80 21.43
C ARG A 275 -16.23 -26.58 20.91
N LYS A 276 -15.32 -26.96 21.82
CA LYS A 276 -14.16 -27.82 21.47
C LYS A 276 -14.63 -29.15 20.88
N GLY A 277 -14.01 -29.59 19.78
CA GLY A 277 -14.03 -31.01 19.37
C GLY A 277 -14.62 -31.37 18.00
N GLN A 278 -14.57 -30.52 16.97
CA GLN A 278 -14.90 -30.93 15.59
C GLN A 278 -13.70 -30.80 14.65
N HIS A 279 -13.27 -31.92 14.08
CA HIS A 279 -12.37 -31.96 12.92
C HIS A 279 -13.20 -31.79 11.63
N LEU A 280 -12.88 -30.76 10.84
CA LEU A 280 -13.39 -30.62 9.47
C LEU A 280 -12.29 -31.01 8.48
N GLY A 281 -12.54 -32.09 7.73
CA GLY A 281 -11.71 -32.50 6.60
C GLY A 281 -11.99 -31.67 5.33
N PRO A 282 -11.12 -31.74 4.31
CA PRO A 282 -11.23 -30.89 3.13
C PRO A 282 -12.27 -31.42 2.13
N PRO A 283 -13.41 -30.73 1.97
CA PRO A 283 -13.80 -30.27 0.64
C PRO A 283 -14.51 -28.91 0.68
N ALA A 284 -13.74 -27.80 0.67
CA ALA A 284 -14.31 -26.44 0.60
C ALA A 284 -13.50 -25.43 -0.26
N CYS A 285 -12.42 -25.86 -0.92
CA CYS A 285 -11.58 -24.97 -1.75
C CYS A 285 -11.77 -25.13 -3.28
N ALA A 286 -12.65 -26.03 -3.74
CA ALA A 286 -12.78 -26.36 -5.16
C ALA A 286 -13.91 -25.61 -5.91
N ALA A 287 -14.77 -24.87 -5.21
CA ALA A 287 -15.98 -24.26 -5.77
C ALA A 287 -15.86 -22.76 -6.10
N ALA A 288 -14.70 -22.13 -5.89
CA ALA A 288 -14.54 -20.66 -5.95
C ALA A 288 -13.59 -20.14 -7.07
N CYS A 289 -13.07 -21.03 -7.92
CA CYS A 289 -12.16 -20.68 -9.04
C CYS A 289 -12.63 -21.30 -10.38
N GLY A 290 -13.95 -21.46 -10.53
CA GLY A 290 -14.57 -22.25 -11.61
C GLY A 290 -15.31 -21.44 -12.68
N ASP A 291 -15.12 -20.13 -12.75
CA ASP A 291 -15.62 -19.25 -13.81
C ASP A 291 -14.58 -18.15 -14.08
N GLN A 292 -14.56 -17.60 -15.29
CA GLN A 292 -13.59 -16.60 -15.79
C GLN A 292 -12.14 -17.10 -16.05
N LEU A 293 -11.98 -18.10 -16.93
CA LEU A 293 -10.81 -18.15 -17.81
C LEU A 293 -11.27 -18.37 -19.26
N GLY A 294 -11.23 -17.29 -20.04
CA GLY A 294 -11.39 -17.36 -21.49
C GLY A 294 -10.27 -18.20 -22.10
N ALA A 295 -10.63 -19.06 -23.06
CA ALA A 295 -9.69 -19.97 -23.66
C ALA A 295 -8.79 -19.23 -24.67
N ASP A 296 -7.54 -18.94 -24.28
CA ASP A 296 -6.42 -19.15 -25.20
C ASP A 296 -5.04 -19.25 -24.52
N ARG A 297 -4.14 -19.98 -25.17
CA ARG A 297 -2.74 -20.28 -24.78
C ARG A 297 -2.54 -21.19 -23.54
N ALA A 298 -2.01 -22.39 -23.80
CA ALA A 298 -1.55 -23.30 -22.76
C ALA A 298 -0.29 -22.75 -22.05
N VAL A 299 -0.35 -22.55 -20.74
CA VAL A 299 0.80 -22.17 -19.90
C VAL A 299 0.99 -23.18 -18.77
N SER A 300 2.08 -23.95 -18.82
CA SER A 300 2.49 -24.88 -17.77
C SER A 300 3.13 -24.14 -16.58
N LYS A 301 2.31 -23.69 -15.62
CA LYS A 301 2.80 -23.10 -14.36
C LYS A 301 3.02 -24.15 -13.27
N TRP A 302 4.17 -24.07 -12.60
CA TRP A 302 4.43 -24.78 -11.36
C TRP A 302 3.85 -23.98 -10.18
N LEU A 303 2.99 -24.61 -9.37
CA LEU A 303 2.44 -24.02 -8.16
C LEU A 303 3.19 -24.56 -6.92
N THR A 304 3.94 -23.69 -6.26
CA THR A 304 4.66 -24.03 -5.01
C THR A 304 3.84 -23.60 -3.80
N CYS A 305 3.26 -24.56 -3.07
CA CYS A 305 2.53 -24.25 -1.84
C CYS A 305 3.51 -23.96 -0.69
N HIS A 306 3.68 -22.70 -0.32
CA HIS A 306 4.63 -22.28 0.72
C HIS A 306 4.32 -22.74 2.16
N ARG A 307 3.23 -23.49 2.39
CA ARG A 307 2.83 -23.98 3.73
C ARG A 307 3.31 -25.41 4.05
N CYS A 308 3.80 -26.17 3.07
CA CYS A 308 4.38 -27.51 3.28
C CYS A 308 5.87 -27.53 2.89
N ARG A 309 6.77 -27.40 3.88
CA ARG A 309 8.22 -27.66 3.68
C ARG A 309 8.55 -29.16 3.69
N THR A 310 7.88 -29.96 2.86
CA THR A 310 8.34 -31.31 2.45
C THR A 310 7.46 -31.87 1.33
N GLN A 311 8.11 -32.48 0.33
CA GLN A 311 7.55 -33.27 -0.78
C GLN A 311 6.71 -32.49 -1.83
N GLY A 312 7.21 -32.48 -3.07
CA GLY A 312 6.57 -31.81 -4.20
C GLY A 312 5.54 -32.68 -4.91
N PHE A 313 4.39 -32.09 -5.23
CA PHE A 313 3.36 -32.69 -6.08
C PHE A 313 3.59 -32.31 -7.55
N LYS A 314 3.46 -33.27 -8.46
CA LYS A 314 3.32 -33.01 -9.90
C LYS A 314 1.88 -33.28 -10.32
N ALA A 315 1.17 -32.23 -10.72
CA ALA A 315 -0.03 -32.36 -11.54
C ALA A 315 0.36 -32.06 -12.99
N GLN A 316 -0.02 -32.93 -13.93
CA GLN A 316 0.22 -32.74 -15.35
C GLN A 316 -1.15 -32.70 -16.04
N MET A 317 -1.57 -31.52 -16.48
CA MET A 317 -2.76 -31.37 -17.32
C MET A 317 -2.35 -31.46 -18.78
N THR A 318 -2.91 -32.44 -19.49
CA THR A 318 -2.73 -32.61 -20.93
C THR A 318 -4.07 -32.36 -21.60
N ALA A 319 -4.17 -31.28 -22.38
CA ALA A 319 -5.30 -31.08 -23.28
C ALA A 319 -5.03 -31.83 -24.59
N ALA A 320 -5.99 -32.64 -25.04
CA ALA A 320 -5.99 -33.26 -26.35
C ALA A 320 -7.24 -32.81 -27.11
N ARG A 321 -7.07 -32.29 -28.33
CA ARG A 321 -8.20 -32.10 -29.25
C ARG A 321 -8.63 -33.47 -29.76
N LEU A 322 -9.91 -33.78 -29.58
CA LEU A 322 -10.63 -34.79 -30.34
C LEU A 322 -11.84 -34.07 -30.96
N ASP A 323 -12.13 -34.37 -32.22
CA ASP A 323 -13.16 -33.66 -32.96
C ASP A 323 -14.55 -33.89 -32.36
N GLY A 324 -15.28 -32.81 -32.08
CA GLY A 324 -16.69 -32.85 -31.69
C GLY A 324 -17.07 -32.37 -30.29
N GLY A 325 -16.14 -32.06 -29.37
CA GLY A 325 -16.49 -31.37 -28.11
C GLY A 325 -15.45 -31.42 -26.99
N LEU A 326 -15.44 -30.41 -26.11
CA LEU A 326 -14.60 -30.40 -24.90
C LEU A 326 -15.17 -31.35 -23.84
N SER A 327 -14.38 -32.35 -23.45
CA SER A 327 -14.59 -33.13 -22.21
C SER A 327 -13.34 -33.04 -21.35
N PHE A 328 -13.48 -32.54 -20.11
CA PHE A 328 -12.39 -32.51 -19.14
C PHE A 328 -12.33 -33.84 -18.36
N ARG A 329 -11.28 -34.65 -18.56
CA ARG A 329 -10.97 -35.80 -17.69
C ARG A 329 -9.84 -35.46 -16.72
N LEU A 330 -10.15 -35.40 -15.43
CA LEU A 330 -9.15 -35.24 -14.37
C LEU A 330 -8.46 -36.58 -14.08
N ALA A 331 -7.37 -36.90 -14.80
CA ALA A 331 -6.59 -38.11 -14.58
C ALA A 331 -5.62 -37.95 -13.38
N THR A 332 -6.11 -38.22 -12.16
CA THR A 332 -5.26 -38.29 -10.96
C THR A 332 -4.48 -39.61 -10.90
N THR A 333 -3.30 -39.66 -11.54
CA THR A 333 -2.40 -40.82 -11.42
C THR A 333 -1.65 -40.80 -10.08
N TRP A 334 -2.10 -41.62 -9.14
CA TRP A 334 -1.41 -41.85 -7.87
C TRP A 334 -0.21 -42.80 -8.06
N LYS A 335 1.02 -42.29 -7.98
CA LYS A 335 2.20 -43.13 -7.71
C LYS A 335 2.54 -43.06 -6.23
N ARG A 336 2.37 -44.18 -5.51
CA ARG A 336 2.97 -44.34 -4.16
C ARG A 336 4.49 -44.28 -4.31
N ALA A 337 5.12 -43.24 -3.74
CA ALA A 337 6.54 -43.31 -3.43
C ALA A 337 6.75 -44.34 -2.31
N THR A 338 7.73 -45.23 -2.49
CA THR A 338 8.08 -46.27 -1.53
C THR A 338 8.71 -45.68 -0.27
N ALA A 339 8.47 -46.31 0.88
CA ALA A 339 8.82 -45.76 2.19
C ALA A 339 10.33 -45.71 2.45
N CYS A 340 10.83 -44.58 2.96
CA CYS A 340 12.14 -44.53 3.62
C CYS A 340 12.06 -45.27 4.97
N ARG A 341 13.00 -46.19 5.21
CA ARG A 341 13.25 -46.76 6.54
C ARG A 341 13.96 -45.73 7.43
N PRO A 342 13.73 -45.73 8.76
CA PRO A 342 14.57 -44.98 9.68
C PRO A 342 15.94 -45.66 9.84
N GLU A 343 17.02 -44.88 9.77
CA GLU A 343 18.36 -45.35 10.08
C GLU A 343 18.52 -45.60 11.58
N ARG A 344 19.28 -46.65 11.92
CA ARG A 344 19.61 -47.00 13.31
C ARG A 344 20.77 -46.14 13.80
N ARG A 345 20.65 -45.53 14.98
CA ARG A 345 21.83 -45.03 15.71
C ARG A 345 22.67 -46.22 16.20
N PRO A 346 24.00 -46.24 15.96
CA PRO A 346 24.90 -47.14 16.69
C PRO A 346 25.06 -46.63 18.14
N GLY A 347 25.16 -47.56 19.09
CA GLY A 347 25.07 -47.27 20.53
C GLY A 347 26.39 -47.33 21.31
N GLY A 348 26.27 -47.14 22.64
CA GLY A 348 27.36 -47.17 23.62
C GLY A 348 27.47 -45.83 24.36
N ARG A 349 27.47 -45.74 25.69
CA ARG A 349 27.38 -46.76 26.76
C ARG A 349 26.52 -46.23 27.92
N SER A 350 26.02 -47.11 28.79
CA SER A 350 25.53 -46.75 30.14
C SER A 350 26.69 -46.68 31.14
N PRO A 351 26.53 -45.96 32.27
CA PRO A 351 27.55 -45.84 33.31
C PRO A 351 27.52 -47.01 34.31
N ILE A 352 28.63 -47.20 35.04
CA ILE A 352 28.75 -47.58 36.47
C ILE A 352 30.25 -47.74 36.79
N THR A 353 30.65 -47.23 37.97
CA THR A 353 32.00 -47.22 38.60
C THR A 353 33.16 -46.72 37.75
#